data_AF-A0A7X3VF52-F1
#
_entry.id   AF-A0A7X3VF52-F1
#
_cell.length_a   1.000
_cell.length_b   1.000
_cell.length_c   1.000
_cell.angle_alpha   90.00
_cell.angle_beta   90.00
_cell.angle_gamma   90.00
#
_symmetry.space_group_name_H-M   'P 1'
#
loop_
_entity.id
_entity.type
_entity.pdbx_description
1 polymer ?
#
loop_
_entity_poly.entity_id
_entity_poly.type
_entity_poly.pdbx_seq_one_letter_code
_entity_poly.pdbx_strand_id
1 'polypeptide(L)'
;MISQRLIEQIHESANRLTNDLIERLQTDSRSTAYRTLPREQLIALKDDFYQHLGSWLSTRSKSAVKTRYLRLGRERYLEGIPLSELIFALSVTKSMLVDFIRHRMTGRAEELHLEYDLVISIGEFFDEAVYFASVGYDDAHRAHLAAAPEPGEGTDEAVEKKKPGRTHQPIDEDWAVSRSGQIGEASG
;
A
#
# COMPACT_ATOMS: atom_id res chain seq x y z
N MET A 1 20.58 -2.67 -14.75
CA MET A 1 19.53 -2.88 -15.79
C MET A 1 18.48 -3.79 -15.18
N ILE A 2 17.22 -3.72 -15.59
CA ILE A 2 16.12 -4.50 -14.97
C ILE A 2 15.60 -5.54 -15.98
N SER A 3 15.09 -6.68 -15.49
CA SER A 3 14.55 -7.74 -16.35
C SER A 3 13.33 -7.28 -17.16
N GLN A 4 13.52 -7.03 -18.46
CA GLN A 4 12.45 -6.66 -19.41
C GLN A 4 11.37 -7.74 -19.51
N ARG A 5 11.78 -9.01 -19.58
CA ARG A 5 10.88 -10.18 -19.63
C ARG A 5 9.89 -10.18 -18.46
N LEU A 6 10.35 -9.93 -17.24
CA LEU A 6 9.47 -9.92 -16.07
C LEU A 6 8.55 -8.68 -16.07
N ILE A 7 9.02 -7.54 -16.57
CA ILE A 7 8.18 -6.34 -16.73
C ILE A 7 7.02 -6.61 -17.70
N GLU A 8 7.29 -7.26 -18.83
CA GLU A 8 6.27 -7.68 -19.79
C GLU A 8 5.26 -8.63 -19.13
N GLN A 9 5.73 -9.65 -18.40
CA GLN A 9 4.85 -10.60 -17.70
C GLN A 9 3.98 -9.93 -16.64
N ILE A 10 4.49 -8.92 -15.93
CA ILE A 10 3.71 -8.11 -14.98
C ILE A 10 2.60 -7.37 -15.72
N HIS A 11 2.92 -6.75 -16.86
CA HIS A 11 1.97 -6.00 -17.67
C HIS A 11 0.87 -6.90 -18.25
N GLU A 12 1.23 -8.08 -18.76
CA GLU A 12 0.28 -9.10 -19.23
C GLU A 12 -0.64 -9.60 -18.11
N SER A 13 -0.11 -9.71 -16.89
CA SER A 13 -0.84 -10.21 -15.73
C SER A 13 -1.59 -9.11 -14.95
N ALA A 14 -1.53 -7.85 -15.39
CA ALA A 14 -2.06 -6.70 -14.67
C ALA A 14 -3.53 -6.85 -14.27
N ASN A 15 -4.37 -7.31 -15.20
CA ASN A 15 -5.80 -7.54 -14.95
C ASN A 15 -6.05 -8.56 -13.84
N ARG A 16 -5.30 -9.67 -13.87
CA ARG A 16 -5.42 -10.74 -12.88
C ARG A 16 -4.95 -10.23 -11.51
N LEU A 17 -3.76 -9.65 -11.45
CA LEU A 17 -3.19 -9.10 -10.21
C LEU A 17 -4.11 -8.07 -9.55
N THR A 18 -4.78 -7.22 -10.35
CA THR A 18 -5.77 -6.27 -9.83
C THR A 18 -7.02 -6.95 -9.30
N ASN A 19 -7.56 -7.95 -9.99
CA ASN A 19 -8.73 -8.67 -9.48
C ASN A 19 -8.42 -9.38 -8.16
N ASP A 20 -7.26 -10.05 -8.09
CA ASP A 20 -6.78 -10.72 -6.88
C ASP A 20 -6.59 -9.70 -5.74
N LEU A 21 -6.11 -8.49 -6.04
CA LEU A 21 -5.94 -7.42 -5.05
C LEU A 21 -7.30 -6.93 -4.54
N ILE A 22 -8.25 -6.68 -5.43
CA ILE A 22 -9.60 -6.22 -5.06
C ILE A 22 -10.26 -7.25 -4.16
N GLU A 23 -10.22 -8.53 -4.54
CA GLU A 23 -10.76 -9.61 -3.72
C GLU A 23 -10.10 -9.63 -2.33
N ARG A 24 -8.78 -9.47 -2.27
CA ARG A 24 -8.07 -9.44 -1.01
C ARG A 24 -8.48 -8.25 -0.13
N LEU A 25 -8.58 -7.06 -0.71
CA LEU A 25 -9.00 -5.86 0.03
C LEU A 25 -10.45 -5.93 0.50
N GLN A 26 -11.32 -6.60 -0.26
CA GLN A 26 -12.72 -6.76 0.13
C GLN A 26 -12.92 -7.84 1.20
N THR A 27 -12.04 -8.83 1.28
CA THR A 27 -12.18 -9.96 2.22
C THR A 27 -11.42 -9.77 3.52
N ASP A 28 -10.24 -9.14 3.51
CA ASP A 28 -9.39 -8.98 4.69
C ASP A 28 -10.02 -8.01 5.72
N SER A 29 -9.88 -8.32 7.01
CA SER A 29 -10.43 -7.50 8.10
C SER A 29 -9.64 -6.21 8.32
N ARG A 30 -8.43 -6.11 7.77
CA ARG A 30 -7.56 -4.92 7.86
C ARG A 30 -7.85 -3.86 6.79
N SER A 31 -8.81 -4.10 5.91
CA SER A 31 -9.20 -3.20 4.81
C SER A 31 -10.72 -3.03 4.71
N THR A 32 -11.41 -2.99 5.85
CA THR A 32 -12.89 -2.90 5.89
C THR A 32 -13.46 -1.67 5.17
N ALA A 33 -12.78 -0.53 5.22
CA ALA A 33 -13.19 0.70 4.53
C ALA A 33 -13.07 0.58 3.01
N TYR A 34 -12.22 -0.32 2.48
CA TYR A 34 -12.16 -0.59 1.05
C TYR A 34 -13.39 -1.35 0.51
N ARG A 35 -14.21 -1.93 1.39
CA ARG A 35 -15.47 -2.60 0.99
C ARG A 35 -16.54 -1.63 0.52
N THR A 36 -16.46 -0.37 0.93
CA THR A 36 -17.45 0.66 0.55
C THR A 36 -17.12 1.33 -0.78
N LEU A 37 -15.94 1.05 -1.36
CA LEU A 37 -15.52 1.64 -2.62
C LEU A 37 -16.09 0.86 -3.82
N PRO A 38 -16.58 1.56 -4.86
CA PRO A 38 -17.01 0.91 -6.09
C PRO A 38 -15.87 0.13 -6.74
N ARG A 39 -16.18 -1.07 -7.22
CA ARG A 39 -15.19 -1.94 -7.88
C ARG A 39 -14.59 -1.27 -9.10
N GLU A 40 -15.37 -0.48 -9.83
CA GLU A 40 -14.91 0.27 -11.01
C GLU A 40 -13.81 1.27 -10.64
N GLN A 41 -13.92 1.94 -9.48
CA GLN A 41 -12.88 2.85 -9.00
C GLN A 41 -11.59 2.09 -8.69
N LEU A 42 -11.69 0.91 -8.05
CA LEU A 42 -10.53 0.08 -7.76
C LEU A 42 -9.88 -0.49 -9.03
N ILE A 43 -10.66 -0.79 -10.05
CA ILE A 43 -10.14 -1.23 -11.36
C ILE A 43 -9.46 -0.07 -12.09
N ALA A 44 -10.01 1.15 -12.04
CA ALA A 44 -9.39 2.32 -12.68
C ALA A 44 -8.01 2.65 -12.09
N LEU A 45 -7.76 2.26 -10.82
CA LEU A 45 -6.43 2.37 -10.21
C LEU A 45 -5.38 1.46 -10.86
N LYS A 46 -5.79 0.37 -11.53
CA LYS A 46 -4.88 -0.57 -12.20
C LYS A 46 -4.03 0.13 -13.26
N ASP A 47 -4.68 0.74 -14.24
CA ASP A 47 -3.98 1.29 -15.42
C ASP A 47 -3.01 2.38 -14.98
N ASP A 48 -3.44 3.20 -14.02
CA ASP A 48 -2.61 4.22 -13.43
C ASP A 48 -1.46 3.63 -12.59
N PHE A 49 -1.69 2.58 -11.79
CA PHE A 49 -0.63 1.91 -11.03
C PHE A 49 0.45 1.31 -11.94
N TYR A 50 0.08 0.55 -12.97
CA TYR A 50 1.05 -0.11 -13.85
C TYR A 50 1.79 0.88 -14.75
N GLN A 51 1.14 1.97 -15.17
CA GLN A 51 1.82 3.06 -15.86
C GLN A 51 2.91 3.70 -14.99
N HIS A 52 2.59 4.00 -13.72
CA HIS A 52 3.54 4.59 -12.80
C HIS A 52 4.67 3.63 -12.40
N LEU A 53 4.35 2.36 -12.20
CA LEU A 53 5.35 1.33 -11.96
C LEU A 53 6.31 1.23 -13.16
N GLY A 54 5.79 1.16 -14.40
CA GLY A 54 6.62 1.13 -15.61
C GLY A 54 7.51 2.37 -15.76
N SER A 55 6.98 3.56 -15.47
CA SER A 55 7.74 4.81 -15.44
C SER A 55 8.86 4.79 -14.40
N TRP A 56 8.58 4.30 -13.17
CA TRP A 56 9.57 4.16 -12.11
C TRP A 56 10.68 3.19 -12.50
N LEU A 57 10.32 2.01 -13.02
CA LEU A 57 11.29 1.01 -13.45
C LEU A 57 12.19 1.50 -14.60
N SER A 58 11.69 2.44 -15.42
CA SER A 58 12.44 3.01 -16.53
C SER A 58 13.31 4.21 -16.14
N THR A 59 12.78 5.12 -15.30
CA THR A 59 13.39 6.45 -15.05
C THR A 59 13.87 6.67 -13.63
N ARG A 60 13.47 5.81 -12.68
CA ARG A 60 13.63 6.03 -11.22
C ARG A 60 13.17 7.42 -10.76
N SER A 61 12.17 8.00 -11.45
CA SER A 61 11.71 9.36 -11.20
C SER A 61 10.91 9.46 -9.91
N LYS A 62 11.56 9.95 -8.84
CA LYS A 62 10.91 10.22 -7.55
C LYS A 62 9.82 11.29 -7.63
N SER A 63 9.93 12.24 -8.56
CA SER A 63 8.95 13.34 -8.70
C SER A 63 7.59 12.84 -9.18
N ALA A 64 7.58 11.85 -10.09
CA ALA A 64 6.35 11.21 -10.57
C ALA A 64 5.65 10.44 -9.44
N VAL A 65 6.41 9.62 -8.71
CA VAL A 65 5.92 8.86 -7.55
C VAL A 65 5.37 9.81 -6.48
N LYS A 66 6.13 10.85 -6.12
CA LYS A 66 5.71 11.88 -5.16
C LYS A 66 4.36 12.48 -5.52
N THR A 67 4.23 13.02 -6.73
CA THR A 67 3.01 13.73 -7.15
C THR A 67 1.79 12.81 -7.08
N ARG A 68 1.94 11.56 -7.53
CA ARG A 68 0.84 10.60 -7.53
C ARG A 68 0.44 10.18 -6.14
N TYR A 69 1.39 9.77 -5.31
CA TYR A 69 1.07 9.21 -4.01
C TYR A 69 0.63 10.28 -3.00
N LEU A 70 1.10 11.53 -3.13
CA LEU A 70 0.50 12.66 -2.42
C LEU A 70 -1.00 12.80 -2.76
N ARG A 71 -1.34 12.72 -4.05
CA ARG A 71 -2.75 12.77 -4.50
C ARG A 71 -3.55 11.59 -3.96
N LEU A 72 -3.01 10.37 -4.05
CA LEU A 72 -3.67 9.16 -3.53
C LEU A 72 -3.98 9.29 -2.04
N GLY A 73 -3.01 9.74 -1.23
CA GLY A 73 -3.21 9.94 0.21
C GLY A 73 -4.35 10.90 0.52
N ARG A 74 -4.40 12.03 -0.19
CA ARG A 74 -5.48 13.02 -0.06
C ARG A 74 -6.84 12.46 -0.44
N GLU A 75 -6.92 11.76 -1.57
CA GLU A 75 -8.17 11.12 -2.04
C GLU A 75 -8.68 10.13 -1.00
N ARG A 76 -7.81 9.28 -0.45
CA ARG A 76 -8.18 8.25 0.56
C ARG A 76 -8.67 8.86 1.86
N TYR A 77 -8.07 9.96 2.30
CA TYR A 77 -8.57 10.71 3.45
C TYR A 77 -10.00 11.23 3.19
N LEU A 78 -10.23 11.85 2.03
CA LEU A 78 -11.53 12.40 1.66
C LEU A 78 -12.60 11.30 1.48
N GLU A 79 -12.20 10.12 1.05
CA GLU A 79 -13.05 8.91 0.97
C GLU A 79 -13.32 8.26 2.34
N GLY A 80 -12.71 8.75 3.42
CA GLY A 80 -12.88 8.21 4.77
C GLY A 80 -12.14 6.88 5.02
N ILE A 81 -11.17 6.54 4.17
CA ILE A 81 -10.32 5.36 4.34
C ILE A 81 -9.28 5.64 5.43
N PRO A 82 -9.16 4.84 6.50
CA PRO A 82 -8.13 5.06 7.50
C PRO A 82 -6.71 4.89 6.93
N LEU A 83 -5.75 5.69 7.41
CA LEU A 83 -4.35 5.60 6.97
C LEU A 83 -3.77 4.19 7.14
N SER A 84 -4.11 3.49 8.22
CA SER A 84 -3.67 2.10 8.44
C SER A 84 -4.15 1.15 7.33
N GLU A 85 -5.38 1.31 6.86
CA GLU A 85 -5.94 0.50 5.78
C GLU A 85 -5.30 0.85 4.42
N LEU A 86 -4.95 2.12 4.20
CA LEU A 86 -4.19 2.55 3.02
C LEU A 86 -2.79 1.93 2.99
N ILE A 87 -2.06 2.01 4.10
CA ILE A 87 -0.73 1.40 4.23
C ILE A 87 -0.82 -0.12 4.03
N PHE A 88 -1.84 -0.75 4.61
CA PHE A 88 -2.11 -2.16 4.40
C PHE A 88 -2.35 -2.49 2.92
N ALA A 89 -3.17 -1.71 2.22
CA ALA A 89 -3.44 -1.92 0.79
C ALA A 89 -2.19 -1.81 -0.08
N LEU A 90 -1.32 -0.82 0.18
CA LEU A 90 -0.03 -0.69 -0.50
C LEU A 90 0.90 -1.87 -0.19
N SER A 91 0.91 -2.33 1.06
CA SER A 91 1.73 -3.46 1.51
C SER A 91 1.30 -4.77 0.86
N VAL A 92 0.00 -5.05 0.79
CA VAL A 92 -0.54 -6.24 0.09
C VAL A 92 -0.20 -6.18 -1.40
N THR A 93 -0.35 -5.02 -2.03
CA THR A 93 0.00 -4.85 -3.45
C THR A 93 1.50 -5.15 -3.68
N LYS A 94 2.38 -4.66 -2.80
CA LYS A 94 3.83 -4.96 -2.83
C LYS A 94 4.08 -6.46 -2.73
N SER A 95 3.51 -7.12 -1.72
CA SER A 95 3.70 -8.56 -1.49
C SER A 95 3.23 -9.38 -2.68
N MET A 96 2.03 -9.13 -3.20
CA MET A 96 1.51 -9.83 -4.37
C MET A 96 2.41 -9.71 -5.59
N LEU A 97 2.94 -8.51 -5.85
CA LEU A 97 3.83 -8.28 -6.98
C LEU A 97 5.19 -8.96 -6.79
N VAL A 98 5.77 -8.88 -5.59
CA VAL A 98 7.03 -9.56 -5.27
C VAL A 98 6.87 -11.08 -5.38
N ASP A 99 5.77 -11.63 -4.88
CA ASP A 99 5.48 -13.06 -4.98
C ASP A 99 5.27 -13.48 -6.44
N PHE A 100 4.54 -12.69 -7.23
CA PHE A 100 4.38 -12.93 -8.67
C PHE A 100 5.74 -13.05 -9.37
N ILE A 101 6.65 -12.12 -9.09
CA ILE A 101 7.99 -12.11 -9.67
C ILE A 101 8.79 -13.33 -9.23
N ARG A 102 8.82 -13.64 -7.93
CA ARG A 102 9.55 -14.79 -7.39
C ARG A 102 9.14 -16.11 -8.05
N HIS A 103 7.84 -16.32 -8.29
CA HIS A 103 7.33 -17.53 -8.96
C HIS A 103 7.64 -17.59 -10.47
N ARG A 104 8.14 -16.50 -11.06
CA ARG A 104 8.45 -16.36 -12.50
C ARG A 104 9.95 -16.18 -12.77
N MET A 105 10.76 -16.13 -11.71
CA MET A 105 12.20 -16.15 -11.82
C MET A 105 12.66 -17.46 -12.45
N THR A 106 13.55 -17.38 -13.43
CA THR A 106 14.07 -18.59 -14.11
C THR A 106 15.31 -19.15 -13.44
N GLY A 107 15.96 -18.36 -12.59
CA GLY A 107 17.19 -18.79 -11.90
C GLY A 107 18.39 -18.96 -12.82
N ARG A 108 18.33 -18.50 -14.07
CA ARG A 108 19.49 -18.52 -14.98
C ARG A 108 20.53 -17.53 -14.49
N ALA A 109 21.80 -17.96 -14.43
CA ALA A 109 22.92 -17.19 -13.86
C ALA A 109 23.06 -15.77 -14.45
N GLU A 110 22.79 -15.62 -15.74
CA GLU A 110 22.85 -14.35 -16.47
C GLU A 110 21.65 -13.41 -16.19
N GLU A 111 20.50 -13.94 -15.78
CA GLU A 111 19.29 -13.14 -15.53
C GLU A 111 19.06 -12.87 -14.04
N LEU A 112 19.60 -13.71 -13.15
CA LEU A 112 19.39 -13.62 -11.71
C LEU A 112 19.62 -12.20 -11.19
N HIS A 113 20.72 -11.55 -11.57
CA HIS A 113 21.01 -10.19 -11.10
C HIS A 113 19.95 -9.17 -11.57
N LEU A 114 19.42 -9.31 -12.79
CA LEU A 114 18.36 -8.43 -13.34
C LEU A 114 17.02 -8.67 -12.65
N GLU A 115 16.73 -9.92 -12.30
CA GLU A 115 15.53 -10.33 -11.56
C GLU A 115 15.60 -9.84 -10.10
N TYR A 116 16.77 -9.89 -9.47
CA TYR A 116 17.01 -9.30 -8.14
C TYR A 116 16.88 -7.77 -8.15
N ASP A 117 17.51 -7.10 -9.13
CA ASP A 117 17.42 -5.65 -9.30
C ASP A 117 15.95 -5.18 -9.46
N LEU A 118 15.11 -5.98 -10.14
CA LEU A 118 13.67 -5.71 -10.26
C LEU A 118 12.98 -5.74 -8.90
N VAL A 119 13.23 -6.76 -8.07
CA VAL A 119 12.63 -6.89 -6.74
C VAL A 119 13.04 -5.74 -5.84
N ILE A 120 14.32 -5.35 -5.85
CA ILE A 120 14.80 -4.18 -5.10
C ILE A 120 14.10 -2.90 -5.59
N SER A 121 14.04 -2.71 -6.91
CA SER A 121 13.40 -1.53 -7.51
C SER A 121 11.91 -1.41 -7.14
N ILE A 122 11.20 -2.52 -7.01
CA ILE A 122 9.82 -2.56 -6.55
C ILE A 122 9.73 -2.24 -5.06
N GLY A 123 10.67 -2.76 -4.27
CA GLY A 123 10.82 -2.40 -2.86
C GLY A 123 10.85 -0.88 -2.68
N GLU A 124 11.80 -0.24 -3.35
CA GLU A 124 12.02 1.21 -3.29
C GLU A 124 10.80 2.01 -3.79
N PHE A 125 10.13 1.52 -4.85
CA PHE A 125 8.90 2.14 -5.36
C PHE A 125 7.83 2.22 -4.27
N PHE A 126 7.60 1.10 -3.57
CA PHE A 126 6.56 1.02 -2.55
C PHE A 126 6.94 1.77 -1.28
N ASP A 127 8.22 1.86 -0.95
CA ASP A 127 8.66 2.64 0.21
C ASP A 127 8.41 4.14 0.00
N GLU A 128 8.72 4.66 -1.20
CA GLU A 128 8.38 6.03 -1.61
C GLU A 128 6.86 6.24 -1.70
N ALA A 129 6.13 5.25 -2.22
CA ALA A 129 4.68 5.29 -2.31
C ALA A 129 4.01 5.43 -0.93
N VAL A 130 4.41 4.61 0.04
CA VAL A 130 3.88 4.64 1.41
C VAL A 130 4.21 5.98 2.07
N TYR A 131 5.43 6.47 1.92
CA TYR A 131 5.84 7.75 2.48
C TYR A 131 4.99 8.90 1.93
N PHE A 132 4.92 9.06 0.61
CA PHE A 132 4.17 10.17 0.01
C PHE A 132 2.65 10.04 0.15
N ALA A 133 2.12 8.81 0.19
CA ALA A 133 0.72 8.59 0.52
C ALA A 133 0.39 9.05 1.94
N SER A 134 1.27 8.76 2.90
CA SER A 134 1.10 9.22 4.29
C SER A 134 1.16 10.75 4.39
N VAL A 135 2.13 11.38 3.72
CA VAL A 135 2.24 12.86 3.68
C VAL A 135 0.98 13.48 3.08
N GLY A 136 0.48 12.94 1.97
CA GLY A 136 -0.75 13.45 1.33
C GLY A 136 -1.97 13.30 2.22
N TYR A 137 -2.06 12.19 2.94
CA TYR A 137 -3.12 11.92 3.90
C TYR A 137 -3.09 12.92 5.07
N ASP A 138 -1.92 13.15 5.66
CA ASP A 138 -1.73 14.09 6.76
C ASP A 138 -1.98 15.54 6.35
N ASP A 139 -1.62 15.92 5.12
CA ASP A 139 -1.96 17.23 4.55
C ASP A 139 -3.48 17.45 4.50
N ALA A 140 -4.22 16.47 3.99
CA ALA A 140 -5.68 16.54 3.91
C ALA A 140 -6.33 16.57 5.29
N HIS A 141 -5.81 15.77 6.22
CA HIS A 141 -6.25 15.77 7.61
C HIS A 141 -6.03 17.13 8.28
N ARG A 142 -4.84 17.72 8.16
CA ARG A 142 -4.54 19.06 8.70
C ARG A 142 -5.41 20.14 8.07
N ALA A 143 -5.61 20.10 6.75
CA ALA A 143 -6.48 21.05 6.07
C ALA A 143 -7.93 20.94 6.55
N HIS A 144 -8.43 19.72 6.80
CA HIS A 144 -9.75 19.50 7.35
C HIS A 144 -9.90 20.07 8.77
N LEU A 145 -8.90 19.86 9.64
CA LEU A 145 -8.86 20.43 10.98
C LEU A 145 -8.82 21.96 10.97
N ALA A 146 -8.01 22.57 10.09
CA ALA A 146 -7.89 24.02 9.97
C ALA A 146 -9.15 24.69 9.37
N ALA A 147 -9.95 23.95 8.60
CA ALA A 147 -11.22 24.42 8.04
C ALA A 147 -12.42 24.18 8.97
N ALA A 148 -12.25 23.41 10.05
CA ALA A 148 -13.29 23.27 11.06
C ALA A 148 -13.42 24.59 11.83
N PRO A 149 -14.64 25.14 11.99
CA PRO A 149 -14.83 26.31 12.83
C PRO A 149 -14.37 25.99 14.27
N GLU A 150 -13.59 26.90 14.86
CA GLU A 150 -13.24 26.86 16.28
C GLU A 150 -14.51 26.55 17.11
N PRO A 151 -14.47 25.60 18.06
CA PRO A 151 -15.57 25.41 18.99
C PRO A 151 -15.68 26.69 19.85
N GLY A 152 -16.50 27.62 19.36
CA GLY A 152 -16.70 28.92 19.94
C GLY A 152 -17.22 28.82 21.36
N GLU A 153 -16.72 29.75 22.18
CA GLU A 153 -17.21 30.12 23.48
C GLU A 153 -18.75 30.06 23.57
N GLY A 154 -19.24 29.21 24.48
CA GLY A 154 -20.50 29.35 25.20
C GLY A 154 -21.80 29.38 24.38
N THR A 155 -22.53 28.26 24.38
CA THR A 155 -23.85 28.21 25.02
C THR A 155 -24.22 26.76 25.29
N ASP A 156 -24.65 26.55 26.53
CA ASP A 156 -25.14 25.32 27.10
C ASP A 156 -26.44 24.91 26.38
N GLU A 157 -26.35 23.99 25.42
CA GLU A 157 -27.52 23.25 24.97
C GLU A 157 -27.11 21.84 24.53
N ALA A 158 -27.44 20.89 25.40
CA ALA A 158 -27.27 19.48 25.20
C ALA A 158 -27.97 19.02 23.91
N VAL A 159 -27.19 18.74 22.87
CA VAL A 159 -27.64 17.92 21.74
C VAL A 159 -26.75 16.70 21.68
N GLU A 160 -27.30 15.62 22.21
CA GLU A 160 -26.83 14.24 22.13
C GLU A 160 -26.56 13.86 20.66
N LYS A 161 -25.32 14.04 20.21
CA LYS A 161 -24.86 13.53 18.92
C LYS A 161 -24.03 12.27 19.15
N LYS A 162 -24.65 11.16 18.75
CA LYS A 162 -24.10 9.80 18.67
C LYS A 162 -22.70 9.83 18.02
N LYS A 163 -21.65 9.65 18.83
CA LYS A 163 -20.27 9.45 18.37
C LYS A 163 -20.21 8.22 17.45
N PRO A 164 -19.47 8.24 16.33
CA PRO A 164 -19.08 6.99 15.70
C PRO A 164 -18.09 6.31 16.65
N GLY A 165 -18.54 5.25 17.32
CA GLY A 165 -17.73 4.49 18.25
C GLY A 165 -16.56 3.83 17.52
N ARG A 166 -15.34 4.26 17.85
CA ARG A 166 -14.16 3.39 17.76
C ARG A 166 -13.46 3.44 19.11
N THR A 167 -13.80 2.48 19.95
CA THR A 167 -12.93 2.06 21.05
C THR A 167 -11.71 1.44 20.39
N HIS A 168 -10.60 2.17 20.34
CA HIS A 168 -9.31 1.55 20.07
C HIS A 168 -8.97 0.70 21.29
N GLN A 169 -9.24 -0.61 21.20
CA GLN A 169 -8.61 -1.56 22.11
C GLN A 169 -7.12 -1.59 21.74
N PRO A 170 -6.20 -1.49 22.74
CA PRO A 170 -4.79 -1.73 22.49
C PRO A 170 -4.66 -3.12 21.89
N ILE A 171 -3.89 -3.24 20.80
CA ILE A 171 -3.47 -4.55 20.33
C ILE A 171 -2.49 -5.04 21.40
N ASP A 172 -2.90 -6.03 22.20
CA ASP A 172 -1.99 -6.73 23.10
C ASP A 172 -0.82 -7.27 22.27
N GLU A 173 0.37 -6.77 22.59
CA GLU A 173 1.64 -7.18 22.01
C GLU A 173 1.96 -8.61 22.45
N ASP A 174 1.79 -9.56 21.55
CA ASP A 174 2.41 -10.88 21.68
C ASP A 174 3.15 -11.24 20.38
N TRP A 175 4.17 -10.43 20.06
CA TRP A 175 5.16 -10.78 19.07
C TRP A 175 6.21 -11.70 19.71
N ALA A 176 5.83 -12.96 19.91
CA ALA A 176 6.80 -14.03 20.13
C ALA A 176 7.64 -14.20 18.84
N VAL A 177 8.80 -13.53 18.81
CA VAL A 177 9.82 -13.74 17.79
C VAL A 177 10.30 -15.18 17.93
N SER A 178 9.77 -16.07 17.08
CA SER A 178 10.25 -17.45 16.97
C SER A 178 11.64 -17.46 16.33
N ARG A 179 12.67 -17.17 17.13
CA ARG A 179 14.06 -17.53 16.80
C ARG A 179 14.26 -18.98 17.15
N SER A 180 14.14 -19.86 16.17
CA SER A 180 14.69 -21.20 16.24
C SER A 180 15.50 -21.48 14.98
N GLY A 181 16.63 -20.77 14.88
CA GLY A 181 17.81 -21.31 14.19
C GLY A 181 18.53 -22.20 15.18
N GLN A 182 18.26 -23.50 15.15
CA GLN A 182 19.12 -24.48 15.81
C GLN A 182 20.38 -24.65 14.95
N ILE A 183 21.45 -24.03 15.40
CA ILE A 183 22.81 -24.38 15.03
C ILE A 183 23.14 -25.60 15.89
N GLY A 184 23.15 -26.78 15.27
CA GLY A 184 23.63 -28.02 15.89
C GLY A 184 25.06 -28.28 15.47
N GLU A 185 26.02 -27.79 16.26
CA GLU A 185 27.33 -28.42 16.37
C GLU A 185 27.18 -29.63 17.30
N ALA A 186 27.48 -30.83 16.80
CA ALA A 186 27.93 -31.96 17.60
C ALA A 186 28.55 -33.04 16.68
N SER A 187 29.88 -33.00 16.64
CA SER A 187 30.81 -34.14 16.64
C SER A 187 30.27 -35.55 16.34
N GLY A 188 30.87 -36.15 15.31
CA GLY A 188 30.94 -37.58 15.05
C GLY A 188 32.10 -37.85 14.09
#